data_AF-T0ZQL3-F1
#
_entry.id   AF-T0ZQL3-F1
#
_cell.length_a   1.000
_cell.length_b   1.000
_cell.length_c   1.000
_cell.angle_alpha   90.00
_cell.angle_beta   90.00
_cell.angle_gamma   90.00
#
_symmetry.space_group_name_H-M   'P 1'
#
loop_
_entity.id
_entity.type
_entity.pdbx_description
1 polymer ?
#
loop_
_entity_poly.entity_id
_entity_poly.type
_entity_poly.pdbx_seq_one_letter_code
_entity_poly.pdbx_strand_id
1 'polypeptide(L)'
;MLNRLWLGFFLVAALAALARWSLGDVAVFAGIVDSLFAMAKLSVEVMVLLFGTLTLWLGLLRIAERAGLVDALARALGPLFRRLMPEVPAGHPAIGLITLNFAANMLGLDNAATPIGLRAMRELQTL
;
A
#
# COMPACT_ATOMS: atom_id res chain seq x y z
N MET A 1 2.43 -14.93 14.81
CA MET A 1 1.15 -14.32 15.26
C MET A 1 0.07 -14.38 14.17
N LEU A 2 0.41 -14.09 12.90
CA LEU A 2 -0.53 -14.13 11.78
C LEU A 2 -1.22 -15.49 11.55
N ASN A 3 -0.50 -16.62 11.65
CA ASN A 3 -1.10 -17.95 11.46
C ASN A 3 -2.19 -18.27 12.49
N ARG A 4 -2.06 -17.77 13.73
CA ARG A 4 -3.07 -17.96 14.79
C ARG A 4 -4.33 -17.13 14.50
N LEU A 5 -4.16 -15.93 13.95
CA LEU A 5 -5.27 -15.06 13.54
C LEU A 5 -6.08 -15.68 12.40
N TRP A 6 -5.40 -16.17 11.36
CA TRP A 6 -6.05 -16.85 10.24
C TRP A 6 -6.83 -18.09 10.68
N LEU A 7 -6.20 -18.94 11.49
CA LEU A 7 -6.86 -20.12 12.05
C LEU A 7 -8.09 -19.73 12.88
N GLY A 8 -8.00 -18.64 13.64
CA GLY A 8 -9.14 -18.07 14.36
C GLY A 8 -10.29 -17.66 13.44
N PHE A 9 -10.02 -16.94 12.34
CA PHE A 9 -11.06 -16.55 11.39
C PHE A 9 -11.74 -17.76 10.73
N PHE A 10 -10.97 -18.78 10.33
CA PHE A 10 -11.53 -20.00 9.76
C PHE A 10 -12.40 -20.78 10.76
N LEU A 11 -11.96 -20.89 12.02
CA LEU A 11 -12.74 -21.56 13.07
C LEU A 11 -14.04 -20.83 13.35
N VAL A 12 -14.00 -19.50 13.50
CA VAL A 12 -15.22 -18.70 13.74
C VAL A 12 -16.17 -18.79 12.56
N ALA A 13 -15.67 -18.72 11.33
CA ALA A 13 -16.49 -18.89 10.12
C ALA A 13 -17.13 -20.28 10.05
N ALA A 14 -16.39 -21.34 10.37
CA ALA A 14 -16.89 -22.71 10.40
C ALA A 14 -17.98 -22.89 11.47
N LEU A 15 -17.76 -22.39 12.70
CA LEU A 15 -18.75 -22.43 13.78
C LEU A 15 -20.01 -21.64 13.42
N ALA A 16 -19.87 -20.46 12.81
CA ALA A 16 -21.00 -19.64 12.37
C ALA A 16 -21.80 -20.34 11.25
N ALA A 17 -21.12 -21.00 10.31
CA ALA A 17 -21.77 -21.78 9.26
C ALA A 17 -22.55 -22.97 9.84
N LEU A 18 -21.95 -23.71 10.78
CA LEU A 18 -22.61 -24.84 11.46
C LEU A 18 -23.81 -24.38 12.29
N ALA A 19 -23.69 -23.26 13.01
CA ALA A 19 -24.79 -22.68 13.77
C ALA A 19 -25.96 -22.28 12.84
N ARG A 20 -25.69 -21.58 11.74
CA ARG A 20 -26.71 -21.21 10.75
C ARG A 20 -27.37 -22.43 10.09
N TRP A 21 -26.57 -23.44 9.76
CA TRP A 21 -27.09 -24.70 9.23
C TRP A 21 -28.01 -25.41 10.23
N SER A 22 -27.63 -25.44 11.52
CA SER A 22 -28.46 -26.03 12.59
C SER A 22 -29.76 -25.26 12.86
N LEU A 23 -29.81 -23.97 12.50
CA LEU A 23 -31.00 -23.13 12.56
C LEU A 23 -31.90 -23.25 11.31
N GLY A 24 -31.54 -24.13 10.35
CA GLY A 24 -32.33 -24.44 9.15
C GLY A 24 -31.86 -23.79 7.85
N ASP A 25 -30.77 -23.01 7.86
CA ASP A 25 -30.21 -22.38 6.66
C ASP A 25 -29.32 -23.38 5.89
N VAL A 26 -29.95 -24.22 5.06
CA VAL A 26 -29.28 -25.20 4.19
C VAL A 26 -28.46 -24.57 3.06
N ALA A 27 -28.72 -23.31 2.71
CA ALA A 27 -28.02 -22.59 1.66
C ALA A 27 -26.69 -21.98 2.13
N VAL A 28 -26.40 -22.00 3.44
CA VAL A 28 -25.23 -21.33 4.01
C VAL A 28 -23.90 -21.77 3.37
N PHE A 29 -23.74 -23.07 3.07
CA PHE A 29 -22.52 -23.59 2.46
C PHE A 29 -22.37 -23.14 1.01
N ALA A 30 -23.46 -23.11 0.23
CA ALA A 30 -23.45 -22.59 -1.13
C ALA A 30 -23.13 -21.08 -1.14
N GLY A 31 -23.73 -20.30 -0.23
CA GLY A 31 -23.45 -18.88 -0.09
C GLY A 31 -22.00 -18.57 0.29
N ILE A 32 -21.34 -19.43 1.08
CA ILE A 32 -19.91 -19.32 1.39
C ILE A 32 -19.07 -19.52 0.12
N VAL A 33 -19.37 -20.55 -0.68
CA VAL A 33 -18.66 -20.83 -1.93
C VAL A 33 -18.83 -19.67 -2.92
N ASP A 34 -20.05 -19.17 -3.09
CA ASP A 34 -20.32 -18.01 -3.95
C ASP A 34 -19.57 -16.77 -3.48
N SER A 35 -19.54 -16.52 -2.16
CA SER A 35 -18.79 -15.41 -1.57
C SER A 35 -17.29 -15.53 -1.82
N LEU A 36 -16.73 -16.75 -1.77
CA LEU A 36 -15.32 -17.00 -2.09
C LEU A 36 -15.01 -16.65 -3.55
N PHE A 37 -15.86 -17.08 -4.50
CA PHE A 37 -15.69 -16.74 -5.91
C PHE A 37 -15.89 -15.24 -6.19
N ALA A 38 -16.87 -14.61 -5.56
CA ALA A 38 -17.09 -13.18 -5.67
C ALA A 38 -15.87 -12.38 -5.16
N MET A 39 -15.31 -12.77 -4.02
CA MET A 39 -14.10 -12.15 -3.47
C MET A 39 -12.87 -12.41 -4.32
N ALA A 40 -12.73 -13.60 -4.91
CA ALA A 40 -11.65 -13.88 -5.85
C ALA A 40 -11.74 -12.97 -7.08
N LYS A 41 -12.93 -12.80 -7.67
CA LYS A 41 -13.15 -11.89 -8.80
C LYS A 41 -12.84 -10.44 -8.43
N LEU A 42 -13.37 -9.97 -7.30
CA LEU A 42 -13.10 -8.62 -6.79
C LEU A 42 -11.60 -8.38 -6.59
N SER A 43 -10.90 -9.35 -6.01
CA SER A 43 -9.46 -9.26 -5.79
C SER A 43 -8.69 -9.08 -7.11
N VAL A 44 -9.06 -9.82 -8.16
CA VAL A 44 -8.45 -9.70 -9.49
C VAL A 44 -8.77 -8.34 -10.12
N GLU A 45 -10.03 -7.89 -10.03
CA GLU A 45 -10.46 -6.58 -10.56
C GLU A 45 -9.68 -5.42 -9.92
N VAL A 46 -9.56 -5.44 -8.59
CA VAL A 46 -8.76 -4.48 -7.84
C VAL A 46 -7.28 -4.57 -8.23
N MET A 47 -6.73 -5.79 -8.34
CA MET A 47 -5.33 -5.97 -8.74
C MET A 47 -5.05 -5.38 -10.13
N VAL A 48 -5.92 -5.60 -11.11
CA VAL A 48 -5.74 -5.07 -12.48
C VAL A 48 -5.79 -3.55 -12.48
N LEU A 49 -6.76 -2.95 -11.76
CA LEU A 49 -6.88 -1.51 -11.60
C LEU A 49 -5.62 -0.90 -10.98
N LEU A 50 -5.16 -1.48 -9.87
CA LEU A 50 -3.96 -1.03 -9.16
C LEU A 50 -2.71 -1.23 -10.01
N PHE A 51 -2.59 -2.34 -10.73
CA PHE A 51 -1.43 -2.60 -11.57
C PHE A 51 -1.26 -1.54 -12.66
N GLY A 52 -2.34 -1.20 -13.38
CA GLY A 52 -2.29 -0.18 -14.43
C GLY A 52 -1.93 1.21 -13.88
N THR A 53 -2.60 1.63 -12.81
CA THR A 53 -2.36 2.94 -12.19
C THR A 53 -0.97 3.04 -11.58
N LEU A 54 -0.53 2.05 -10.80
CA LEU A 54 0.80 2.03 -10.20
C LEU A 54 1.90 2.01 -11.25
N THR A 55 1.76 1.22 -12.32
CA THR A 55 2.76 1.14 -13.39
C THR A 55 2.91 2.49 -14.09
N LEU A 56 1.81 3.17 -14.40
CA LEU A 56 1.83 4.50 -15.01
C LEU A 56 2.55 5.51 -14.11
N TRP A 57 2.13 5.62 -12.85
CA TRP A 57 2.66 6.61 -11.94
C TRP A 57 4.11 6.36 -11.54
N LEU A 58 4.47 5.11 -11.24
CA LEU A 58 5.86 4.73 -10.97
C LEU A 58 6.75 4.92 -12.21
N GLY A 59 6.21 4.70 -13.41
CA GLY A 59 6.89 4.99 -14.67
C GLY A 59 7.19 6.48 -14.83
N LEU A 60 6.19 7.34 -14.69
CA LEU A 60 6.35 8.80 -14.73
C LEU A 60 7.34 9.27 -13.65
N LEU A 61 7.24 8.70 -12.45
CA LEU A 61 8.14 9.00 -11.35
C LEU A 61 9.61 8.69 -11.69
N ARG A 62 9.87 7.53 -12.28
CA ARG A 62 11.22 7.15 -12.73
C ARG A 62 11.76 8.13 -13.77
N ILE A 63 10.90 8.70 -14.61
CA ILE A 63 11.29 9.75 -15.56
C ILE A 63 11.65 11.04 -14.80
N ALA A 64 10.84 11.46 -13.82
CA ALA A 64 11.10 12.64 -13.00
C ALA A 64 12.37 12.50 -12.14
N GLU A 65 12.64 11.31 -11.59
CA GLU A 65 13.90 10.96 -10.90
C GLU A 65 15.09 11.15 -11.86
N ARG A 66 15.03 10.55 -13.06
CA ARG A 66 16.10 10.66 -14.07
C ARG A 66 16.29 12.07 -14.63
N ALA A 67 15.24 12.88 -14.64
CA ALA A 67 15.30 14.29 -15.05
C ALA A 67 15.90 15.21 -13.97
N GLY A 68 16.22 14.68 -12.77
CA GLY A 68 16.74 15.47 -11.64
C GLY A 68 15.68 16.36 -10.96
N LEU A 69 14.39 16.17 -11.29
CA LEU A 69 13.29 16.95 -10.72
C LEU A 69 13.12 16.66 -9.22
N VAL A 70 13.33 15.40 -8.84
CA VAL A 70 13.28 14.95 -7.44
C VAL A 70 14.40 15.58 -6.61
N ASP A 71 15.61 15.67 -7.16
CA ASP A 71 16.74 16.32 -6.49
C ASP A 71 16.54 17.82 -6.34
N ALA A 72 15.93 18.47 -7.35
CA ALA A 72 15.59 19.89 -7.28
C ALA A 72 14.56 20.17 -6.17
N LEU A 73 13.50 19.35 -6.09
CA LEU A 73 12.50 19.40 -5.02
C LEU A 73 13.10 19.12 -3.65
N ALA A 74 13.98 18.11 -3.54
CA ALA A 74 14.66 17.77 -2.30
C ALA A 74 15.53 18.93 -1.79
N ARG A 75 16.23 19.64 -2.68
CA ARG A 75 17.00 20.84 -2.32
C ARG A 75 16.11 21.99 -1.86
N ALA A 76 14.98 22.21 -2.55
CA ALA A 76 14.02 23.26 -2.18
C ALA A 76 13.39 23.02 -0.80
N LEU A 77 13.09 21.76 -0.46
CA LEU A 77 12.48 21.37 0.81
C LEU A 77 13.50 20.97 1.90
N GLY A 78 14.79 20.90 1.56
CA GLY A 78 15.90 20.66 2.48
C GLY A 78 15.89 21.49 3.78
N PRO A 79 15.62 22.82 3.76
CA PRO A 79 15.55 23.59 5.01
C PRO A 79 14.37 23.20 5.92
N LEU A 80 13.26 22.73 5.35
CA LEU A 80 12.11 22.24 6.11
C LEU A 80 12.44 20.88 6.76
N PHE A 81 13.01 19.95 5.98
CA PHE A 81 13.35 18.61 6.49
C PHE A 81 14.50 18.62 7.50
N ARG A 82 15.46 19.54 7.39
CA ARG A 82 16.48 19.74 8.45
C ARG A 82 15.88 20.10 9.81
N ARG A 83 14.71 20.76 9.82
CA ARG A 83 14.02 21.14 11.06
C ARG A 83 13.08 20.05 11.57
N LEU A 84 12.44 19.30 10.67
CA LEU A 84 11.51 18.22 11.03
C LEU A 84 12.22 16.88 11.33
N MET A 85 13.33 16.59 10.66
CA MET A 85 14.06 15.32 10.70
C MET A 85 15.57 15.58 10.87
N PRO A 86 16.02 16.06 12.05
CA PRO A 86 17.41 16.44 12.29
C PRO A 86 18.40 15.28 12.24
N GLU A 87 17.92 14.04 12.39
CA GLU A 87 18.72 12.80 12.33
C GLU A 87 19.12 12.41 10.90
N VAL A 88 18.50 13.00 9.86
CA VAL A 88 18.78 12.67 8.46
C VAL A 88 19.84 13.62 7.89
N PRO A 89 20.99 13.12 7.39
CA PRO A 89 22.04 13.92 6.79
C PRO A 89 21.54 14.76 5.62
N ALA A 90 22.08 15.98 5.49
CA ALA A 90 21.71 16.86 4.39
C ALA A 90 22.15 16.27 3.04
N GLY A 91 21.20 16.11 2.11
CA GLY A 91 21.45 15.52 0.80
C GLY A 91 21.27 14.00 0.75
N HIS A 92 20.79 13.37 1.83
CA HIS A 92 20.44 11.95 1.80
C HIS A 92 19.25 11.69 0.85
N PRO A 93 19.29 10.64 0.00
CA PRO A 93 18.21 10.32 -0.95
C PRO A 93 16.83 10.11 -0.29
N ALA A 94 16.81 9.73 0.99
CA ALA A 94 15.59 9.63 1.79
C ALA A 94 14.77 10.93 1.78
N ILE A 95 15.40 12.11 1.84
CA ILE A 95 14.69 13.40 1.86
C ILE A 95 13.93 13.62 0.53
N GLY A 96 14.54 13.27 -0.60
CA GLY A 96 13.89 13.36 -1.91
C GLY A 96 12.70 12.42 -2.03
N LEU A 97 12.82 11.18 -1.55
CA LEU A 97 11.74 10.20 -1.58
C LEU A 97 10.57 10.57 -0.65
N ILE A 98 10.83 11.13 0.53
CA ILE A 98 9.78 11.60 1.45
C ILE A 98 9.05 12.81 0.85
N THR A 99 9.81 13.78 0.32
CA THR A 99 9.28 14.94 -0.39
C THR A 99 8.33 14.51 -1.51
N LEU A 100 8.76 13.53 -2.28
CA LEU A 100 8.04 13.01 -3.42
C LEU A 100 6.80 12.21 -3.00
N ASN A 101 6.87 11.45 -1.91
CA ASN A 101 5.71 10.80 -1.30
C ASN A 101 4.66 11.84 -0.85
N PHE A 102 5.10 12.96 -0.28
CA PHE A 102 4.21 14.05 0.12
C PHE A 102 3.55 14.72 -1.09
N ALA A 103 4.34 15.03 -2.13
CA ALA A 103 3.83 15.58 -3.39
C ALA A 103 2.84 14.62 -4.07
N ALA A 104 3.12 13.31 -4.06
CA ALA A 104 2.22 12.29 -4.61
C ALA A 104 0.87 12.25 -3.86
N ASN A 105 0.88 12.27 -2.52
CA ASN A 105 -0.36 12.38 -1.74
C ASN A 105 -1.12 13.69 -2.03
N MET A 106 -0.41 14.84 -2.13
CA MET A 106 -1.06 16.13 -2.44
C MET A 106 -1.68 16.19 -3.83
N LEU A 107 -1.14 15.44 -4.79
CA LEU A 107 -1.64 15.36 -6.17
C LEU A 107 -2.74 14.28 -6.34
N GLY A 108 -3.20 13.64 -5.26
CA GLY A 108 -4.22 12.59 -5.30
C GLY A 108 -3.70 11.26 -5.88
N LEU A 109 -2.38 11.05 -5.83
CA LEU A 109 -1.70 9.83 -6.31
C LEU A 109 -1.47 8.84 -5.17
N ASP A 110 -2.48 8.64 -4.32
CA ASP A 110 -2.35 7.90 -3.05
C ASP A 110 -1.85 6.46 -3.25
N ASN A 111 -2.28 5.82 -4.34
CA ASN A 111 -1.80 4.49 -4.73
C ASN A 111 -0.29 4.51 -5.05
N ALA A 112 0.20 5.53 -5.75
CA ALA A 112 1.61 5.68 -6.08
C ALA A 112 2.45 6.15 -4.87
N ALA A 113 1.84 6.85 -3.91
CA ALA A 113 2.54 7.32 -2.72
C ALA A 113 3.07 6.16 -1.88
N THR A 114 2.28 5.09 -1.67
CA THR A 114 2.66 3.93 -0.84
C THR A 114 4.02 3.28 -1.21
N PRO A 115 4.27 2.87 -2.47
CA PRO A 115 5.57 2.31 -2.86
C PRO A 115 6.73 3.31 -2.74
N ILE A 116 6.47 4.62 -2.93
CA ILE A 116 7.47 5.68 -2.73
C ILE A 116 7.83 5.79 -1.25
N GLY A 117 6.82 5.75 -0.38
CA GLY A 117 7.01 5.77 1.07
C GLY A 117 7.80 4.56 1.56
N LEU A 118 7.54 3.37 1.01
CA LEU A 118 8.32 2.17 1.33
C LEU A 118 9.79 2.29 0.88
N ARG A 119 10.08 2.88 -0.29
CA ARG A 119 11.46 3.18 -0.70
C ARG A 119 12.10 4.20 0.25
N ALA A 120 11.37 5.25 0.63
CA ALA A 120 11.85 6.25 1.58
C ALA A 120 12.20 5.64 2.94
N MET A 121 11.37 4.73 3.45
CA MET A 121 11.63 4.00 4.70
C MET A 121 12.87 3.11 4.60
N ARG A 122 13.10 2.45 3.46
CA ARG A 122 14.34 1.68 3.24
C ARG A 122 15.58 2.56 3.22
N GLU A 123 15.51 3.73 2.59
CA GLU A 123 16.62 4.70 2.60
C GLU A 123 16.81 5.35 3.98
N LEU A 124 15.79 5.43 4.83
CA LEU A 124 15.99 5.86 6.22
C LEU A 124 16.69 4.79 7.07
N GLN A 125 16.56 3.51 6.70
CA GLN A 125 17.23 2.40 7.39
C GLN A 125 18.70 2.22 7.02
N THR A 126 19.20 2.95 6.01
CA THR A 126 20.62 2.96 5.63
C THR A 126 21.42 4.05 6.33
N LEU A 127 20.76 4.85 7.18
CA LEU A 127 21.36 5.88 8.04
C LEU A 127 22.21 5.30 9.18
#